data_AF-A0A7S0Z4T9-F1
#
_entry.id   AF-A0A7S0Z4T9-F1
#
_cell.length_a   1.000
_cell.length_b   1.000
_cell.length_c   1.000
_cell.angle_alpha   90.00
_cell.angle_beta   90.00
_cell.angle_gamma   90.00
#
_symmetry.space_group_name_H-M   'P 1'
#
loop_
_entity.id
_entity.type
_entity.pdbx_description
1 polymer ?
#
loop_
_entity_poly.entity_id
_entity_poly.type
_entity_poly.pdbx_seq_one_letter_code
_entity_poly.pdbx_strand_id
1 'polypeptide(L)'
;GLRYTESLITIELRAALTKKAHKKYMENNNFYKTAVLRQGGLDNVDQRIVADIEAFSRETAFLYGHSFKPILEFTLSLTEAAKELGYSRPLALFASQIMITGVLRSIAPRLGPMVAREAALEGGFRHTHSRLIAH
;
A
#
# COMPACT_ATOMS: atom_id res chain seq x y z
N GLY A 1 6.90 1.93 21.12
CA GLY A 1 7.27 3.09 20.32
C GLY A 1 6.50 3.12 19.01
N LEU A 2 6.99 2.42 17.98
CA LEU A 2 6.46 2.51 16.60
C LEU A 2 4.96 2.21 16.49
N ARG A 3 4.48 1.10 17.06
CA ARG A 3 3.04 0.74 17.02
C ARG A 3 2.13 1.79 17.69
N TYR A 4 2.63 2.46 18.72
CA TYR A 4 1.88 3.52 19.40
C TYR A 4 1.75 4.76 18.52
N THR A 5 2.85 5.18 17.88
CA THR A 5 2.83 6.30 16.93
C THR A 5 2.00 5.98 15.68
N GLU A 6 2.08 4.77 15.16
CA GLU A 6 1.24 4.31 14.03
C GLU A 6 -0.25 4.35 14.40
N SER A 7 -0.61 3.84 15.57
CA SER A 7 -2.00 3.89 16.06
C SER A 7 -2.50 5.33 16.21
N LEU A 8 -1.68 6.21 16.80
CA LEU A 8 -2.04 7.62 16.96
C LEU A 8 -2.26 8.31 15.61
N ILE A 9 -1.35 8.13 14.66
CA ILE A 9 -1.47 8.69 13.30
C ILE A 9 -2.73 8.15 12.61
N THR A 10 -3.00 6.85 12.76
CA THR A 10 -4.21 6.21 12.19
C THR A 10 -5.48 6.87 12.73
N ILE A 11 -5.56 7.10 14.04
CA ILE A 11 -6.74 7.67 14.69
C ILE A 11 -6.97 9.12 14.23
N GLU A 12 -5.92 9.95 14.27
CA GLU A 12 -6.00 11.36 13.89
C GLU A 12 -6.35 11.53 12.41
N LEU A 13 -5.68 10.76 11.53
CA LEU A 13 -5.92 10.78 10.11
C LEU A 13 -7.36 10.34 9.78
N ARG A 14 -7.82 9.25 10.40
CA ARG A 14 -9.20 8.76 10.24
C ARG A 14 -10.20 9.82 10.71
N ALA A 15 -10.00 10.42 11.87
CA ALA A 15 -10.89 11.45 12.39
C ALA A 15 -10.99 12.66 11.44
N ALA A 16 -9.85 13.16 10.94
CA ALA A 16 -9.80 14.28 10.02
C ALA A 16 -10.47 13.96 8.67
N LEU A 17 -10.19 12.78 8.10
CA LEU A 17 -10.77 12.35 6.82
C LEU A 17 -12.27 12.07 6.93
N THR A 18 -12.71 11.33 7.96
CA THR A 18 -14.13 11.05 8.18
C THR A 18 -14.91 12.34 8.40
N LYS A 19 -14.40 13.29 9.19
CA LYS A 19 -15.05 14.61 9.41
C LYS A 19 -15.18 15.39 8.10
N LYS A 20 -14.13 15.43 7.28
CA LYS A 20 -14.14 16.13 5.99
C LYS A 20 -15.06 15.46 4.98
N ALA A 21 -15.09 14.12 4.95
CA ALA A 21 -15.97 13.34 4.10
C ALA A 21 -17.43 13.53 4.51
N HIS A 22 -17.75 13.44 5.80
CA HIS A 22 -19.10 13.66 6.33
C HIS A 22 -19.60 15.08 6.04
N LYS A 23 -18.75 16.09 6.21
CA LYS A 23 -19.11 17.48 5.87
C LYS A 23 -19.53 17.60 4.39
N LYS A 24 -18.73 17.07 3.46
CA LYS A 24 -19.05 17.07 2.03
C LYS A 24 -20.28 16.23 1.68
N TYR A 25 -20.51 15.15 2.43
CA TYR A 25 -21.63 14.25 2.24
C TYR A 25 -22.96 14.91 2.65
N MET A 26 -22.95 15.68 3.74
CA MET A 26 -24.13 16.39 4.26
C MET A 26 -24.39 17.74 3.56
N GLU A 27 -23.42 18.31 2.85
CA GLU A 27 -23.60 19.55 2.08
C GLU A 27 -24.41 19.36 0.78
N ASN A 28 -25.17 20.38 0.37
CA ASN A 28 -25.81 20.50 -0.96
C ASN A 28 -26.72 19.34 -1.38
N ASN A 29 -27.39 18.67 -0.43
CA ASN A 29 -28.16 17.45 -0.66
C ASN A 29 -27.35 16.35 -1.37
N ASN A 30 -26.03 16.32 -1.19
CA ASN A 30 -25.18 15.28 -1.79
C ASN A 30 -25.55 13.89 -1.29
N PHE A 31 -25.97 13.77 -0.02
CA PHE A 31 -26.60 12.56 0.51
C PHE A 31 -27.70 12.04 -0.43
N TYR A 32 -28.67 12.87 -0.78
CA TYR A 32 -29.79 12.48 -1.63
C TYR A 32 -29.33 12.19 -3.07
N LYS A 33 -28.41 13.00 -3.60
CA LYS A 33 -27.87 12.83 -4.96
C LYS A 33 -27.11 11.51 -5.14
N THR A 34 -26.38 11.09 -4.11
CA THR A 34 -25.56 9.89 -4.16
C THR A 34 -26.33 8.64 -3.75
N ALA A 35 -27.16 8.71 -2.70
CA ALA A 35 -27.93 7.56 -2.21
C ALA A 35 -29.18 7.26 -3.08
N VAL A 36 -29.89 8.30 -3.53
CA VAL A 36 -31.19 8.14 -4.22
C VAL A 36 -31.07 8.37 -5.72
N LEU A 37 -30.41 9.45 -6.15
CA LEU A 37 -30.30 9.79 -7.57
C LEU A 37 -29.14 9.08 -8.29
N ARG A 38 -28.29 8.31 -7.56
CA ARG A 38 -27.07 7.65 -8.07
C ARG A 38 -26.18 8.55 -8.94
N GLN A 39 -26.25 9.85 -8.72
CA GLN A 39 -25.56 10.84 -9.54
C GLN A 39 -24.06 10.77 -9.24
N GLY A 40 -23.25 10.47 -10.25
CA GLY A 40 -21.80 10.34 -10.13
C GLY A 40 -21.27 8.90 -10.06
N GLY A 41 -22.14 7.89 -10.08
CA GLY A 41 -21.71 6.48 -10.14
C GLY A 41 -20.99 5.95 -8.91
N LEU A 42 -21.15 6.63 -7.75
CA LEU A 42 -20.64 6.11 -6.48
C LEU A 42 -21.72 5.26 -5.81
N ASP A 43 -21.54 3.94 -5.84
CA ASP A 43 -22.34 3.01 -5.04
C ASP A 43 -21.77 2.88 -3.61
N ASN A 44 -22.67 2.63 -2.65
CA ASN A 44 -22.34 2.34 -1.25
C ASN A 44 -21.41 3.39 -0.60
N VAL A 45 -21.73 4.68 -0.81
CA VAL A 45 -20.92 5.81 -0.31
C VAL A 45 -20.72 5.74 1.20
N ASP A 46 -21.75 5.37 1.96
CA ASP A 46 -21.65 5.22 3.42
C ASP A 46 -20.59 4.19 3.81
N GLN A 47 -20.60 3.03 3.14
CA GLN A 47 -19.61 1.98 3.37
C GLN A 47 -18.21 2.44 3.00
N ARG A 48 -18.03 3.13 1.87
CA ARG A 48 -16.73 3.66 1.46
C ARG A 48 -16.18 4.69 2.45
N ILE A 49 -17.02 5.59 2.95
CA ILE A 49 -16.62 6.60 3.94
C ILE A 49 -16.14 5.94 5.24
N VAL A 50 -16.73 4.82 5.65
CA VAL A 50 -16.33 4.13 6.87
C VAL A 50 -15.13 3.20 6.62
N ALA A 51 -15.28 2.22 5.73
CA ALA A 51 -14.32 1.14 5.53
C ALA A 51 -13.06 1.60 4.79
N ASP A 52 -13.20 2.34 3.69
CA ASP A 52 -12.04 2.72 2.87
C ASP A 52 -11.19 3.77 3.60
N ILE A 53 -11.82 4.71 4.33
CA ILE A 53 -11.08 5.69 5.13
C ILE A 53 -10.34 5.00 6.28
N GLU A 54 -10.94 4.01 6.93
CA GLU A 54 -10.25 3.23 7.97
C GLU A 54 -9.05 2.47 7.39
N ALA A 55 -9.26 1.73 6.30
CA ALA A 55 -8.20 0.97 5.64
C ALA A 55 -7.07 1.88 5.16
N PHE A 56 -7.40 2.98 4.49
CA PHE A 56 -6.44 3.97 4.02
C PHE A 56 -5.63 4.57 5.17
N SER A 57 -6.29 4.95 6.27
CA SER A 57 -5.59 5.56 7.42
C SER A 57 -4.61 4.58 8.06
N ARG A 58 -5.00 3.31 8.16
CA ARG A 58 -4.18 2.24 8.72
C ARG A 58 -2.95 1.95 7.85
N GLU A 59 -3.15 1.78 6.54
CA GLU A 59 -2.07 1.52 5.59
C GLU A 59 -1.09 2.71 5.52
N THR A 60 -1.62 3.94 5.53
CA THR A 60 -0.77 5.15 5.50
C THR A 60 0.09 5.25 6.76
N ALA A 61 -0.49 5.00 7.94
CA ALA A 61 0.26 5.03 9.19
C ALA A 61 1.31 3.90 9.26
N PHE A 62 0.95 2.70 8.80
CA PHE A 62 1.86 1.57 8.70
C PHE A 62 3.04 1.88 7.77
N LEU A 63 2.77 2.42 6.57
CA LEU A 63 3.79 2.83 5.61
C LEU A 63 4.70 3.91 6.19
N TYR A 64 4.14 4.87 6.93
CA TYR A 64 4.92 5.90 7.61
C TYR A 64 5.89 5.27 8.62
N GLY A 65 5.42 4.39 9.51
CA GLY A 65 6.29 3.73 10.49
C GLY A 65 7.38 2.85 9.86
N HIS A 66 7.04 2.14 8.78
CA HIS A 66 7.93 1.15 8.16
C HIS A 66 8.83 1.70 7.06
N SER A 67 8.49 2.82 6.42
CA SER A 67 9.30 3.39 5.33
C SER A 67 10.09 4.60 5.78
N PHE A 68 9.49 5.49 6.59
CA PHE A 68 10.12 6.74 6.96
C PHE A 68 11.39 6.51 7.78
N LYS A 69 11.33 5.58 8.74
CA LYS A 69 12.45 5.26 9.61
C LYS A 69 13.66 4.72 8.81
N PRO A 70 13.53 3.68 7.96
CA PRO A 70 14.63 3.23 7.13
C PRO A 70 15.18 4.29 6.17
N ILE A 71 14.31 5.14 5.58
CA ILE A 71 14.76 6.21 4.69
C ILE A 71 15.63 7.23 5.44
N LEU A 72 15.23 7.60 6.65
CA LEU A 72 16.01 8.51 7.49
C LEU A 72 17.34 7.87 7.91
N GLU A 73 17.31 6.64 8.42
CA GLU A 73 18.52 5.90 8.81
C GLU A 73 19.49 5.77 7.64
N PHE A 74 18.98 5.43 6.47
CA PHE A 74 19.75 5.35 5.23
C PHE A 74 20.37 6.69 4.83
N THR A 75 19.59 7.76 4.83
CA THR A 75 20.07 9.09 4.43
C THR A 75 21.16 9.60 5.37
N LEU A 76 20.96 9.42 6.69
CA LEU A 76 21.96 9.77 7.70
C LEU A 76 23.25 8.98 7.50
N SER A 77 23.16 7.65 7.39
CA SER A 77 24.32 6.79 7.16
C SER A 77 25.06 7.14 5.86
N LEU A 78 24.34 7.47 4.79
CA LEU A 78 24.92 7.92 3.53
C LEU A 78 25.67 9.24 3.69
N THR A 79 25.10 10.20 4.41
CA THR A 79 25.76 11.49 4.66
C THR A 79 26.98 11.37 5.57
N GLU A 80 26.96 10.48 6.56
CA GLU A 80 28.12 10.20 7.43
C GLU A 80 29.25 9.53 6.63
N ALA A 81 28.92 8.48 5.87
CA ALA A 81 29.90 7.80 5.01
C ALA A 81 30.50 8.73 3.95
N ALA A 82 29.70 9.64 3.38
CA ALA A 82 30.18 10.63 2.44
C ALA A 82 31.13 11.66 3.07
N LYS A 83 30.93 12.02 4.35
CA LYS A 83 31.82 12.93 5.09
C LYS A 83 33.15 12.26 5.46
N GLU A 84 33.13 11.00 5.88
CA GLU A 84 34.34 10.29 6.32
C GLU A 84 35.21 9.81 5.14
N LEU A 85 34.59 9.30 4.07
CA LEU A 85 35.31 8.62 3.00
C LEU A 85 35.25 9.33 1.63
N GLY A 86 34.51 10.44 1.54
CA GLY A 86 34.17 11.10 0.29
C GLY A 86 33.04 10.40 -0.47
N TYR A 87 32.31 11.15 -1.32
CA TYR A 87 31.14 10.63 -2.04
C TYR A 87 31.43 9.47 -3.00
N SER A 88 32.69 9.27 -3.41
CA SER A 88 33.07 8.25 -4.40
C SER A 88 32.83 6.81 -3.93
N ARG A 89 33.07 6.51 -2.65
CA ARG A 89 32.95 5.14 -2.11
C ARG A 89 31.50 4.69 -1.93
N PRO A 90 30.60 5.48 -1.30
CA PRO A 90 29.17 5.12 -1.25
C PRO A 90 28.57 4.96 -2.65
N LEU A 91 28.91 5.86 -3.59
CA LEU A 91 28.45 5.76 -4.99
C LEU A 91 28.92 4.48 -5.67
N ALA A 92 30.19 4.09 -5.51
CA ALA A 92 30.70 2.84 -6.06
C ALA A 92 29.98 1.61 -5.49
N LEU A 93 29.66 1.62 -4.19
CA LEU A 93 28.87 0.57 -3.56
C LEU A 93 27.45 0.50 -4.13
N PHE A 94 26.73 1.62 -4.26
CA PHE A 94 25.41 1.64 -4.89
C PHE A 94 25.46 1.15 -6.34
N ALA A 95 26.45 1.61 -7.12
CA ALA A 95 26.62 1.20 -8.51
C ALA A 95 26.84 -0.32 -8.61
N SER A 96 27.70 -0.89 -7.76
CA SER A 96 27.92 -2.34 -7.73
C SER A 96 26.67 -3.12 -7.32
N GLN A 97 25.90 -2.64 -6.34
CA GLN A 97 24.64 -3.27 -5.92
C GLN A 97 23.59 -3.25 -7.03
N ILE A 98 23.45 -2.14 -7.76
CA ILE A 98 22.55 -2.03 -8.91
C ILE A 98 22.99 -3.02 -10.00
N MET A 99 24.29 -3.10 -10.29
CA MET A 99 24.83 -4.02 -11.29
C MET A 99 24.54 -5.48 -10.91
N ILE A 100 24.86 -5.88 -9.67
CA ILE A 100 24.64 -7.24 -9.16
C ILE A 100 23.14 -7.57 -9.17
N THR A 101 22.30 -6.65 -8.71
CA THR A 101 20.84 -6.85 -8.70
C THR A 101 20.27 -6.94 -10.12
N GLY A 102 20.81 -6.15 -11.06
CA GLY A 102 20.45 -6.20 -12.47
C GLY A 102 20.77 -7.55 -13.08
N VAL A 103 22.00 -8.03 -12.90
CA VAL A 103 22.44 -9.36 -13.35
C VAL A 103 21.59 -10.46 -12.72
N LEU A 104 21.35 -10.37 -11.41
CA LEU A 104 20.52 -11.33 -10.69
C LEU A 104 19.08 -11.34 -11.22
N ARG A 105 18.49 -10.18 -11.54
CA ARG A 105 17.16 -10.11 -12.17
C ARG A 105 17.13 -10.65 -13.60
N SER A 106 18.22 -10.54 -14.34
CA SER A 106 18.33 -11.12 -15.68
C SER A 106 18.39 -12.65 -15.64
N ILE A 107 19.03 -13.21 -14.61
CA ILE A 107 19.15 -14.66 -14.42
C ILE A 107 17.91 -15.22 -13.71
N ALA A 108 17.32 -14.46 -12.80
CA ALA A 108 16.17 -14.89 -12.02
C ALA A 108 14.96 -15.13 -12.93
N PRO A 109 14.31 -16.31 -12.84
CA PRO A 109 13.10 -16.57 -13.61
C PRO A 109 12.00 -15.59 -13.21
N ARG A 110 11.12 -15.26 -14.17
CA ARG A 110 9.95 -14.41 -13.92
C ARG A 110 8.93 -15.19 -13.07
N LEU A 111 9.12 -15.17 -11.76
CA LEU A 111 8.27 -15.88 -10.79
C LEU A 111 6.82 -15.39 -10.82
N GLY A 112 6.58 -14.10 -11.08
CA GLY A 112 5.23 -13.53 -11.13
C GLY A 112 4.28 -14.27 -12.10
N PRO A 113 4.61 -14.36 -13.40
CA PRO A 113 3.84 -15.15 -14.36
C PRO A 113 3.70 -16.64 -14.00
N MET A 114 4.73 -17.24 -13.40
CA MET A 114 4.69 -18.66 -13.00
C MET A 114 3.69 -18.87 -11.87
N VAL A 115 3.74 -18.03 -10.83
CA VAL A 115 2.80 -18.04 -9.70
C VAL A 115 1.38 -17.71 -10.17
N ALA A 116 1.20 -16.75 -11.09
CA ALA A 116 -0.11 -16.44 -11.66
C ALA A 116 -0.71 -17.63 -12.42
N ARG A 117 0.13 -18.37 -13.16
CA ARG A 117 -0.31 -19.56 -13.88
C ARG A 117 -0.65 -20.72 -12.96
N GLU A 118 0.15 -20.92 -11.92
CA GLU A 118 -0.10 -21.91 -10.87
C GLU A 118 -1.42 -21.63 -10.15
N ALA A 119 -1.64 -20.38 -9.72
CA ALA A 119 -2.89 -19.95 -9.09
C ALA A 119 -4.12 -20.15 -10.00
N ALA A 120 -3.98 -19.92 -11.31
CA ALA A 120 -5.06 -20.14 -12.27
C ALA A 120 -5.41 -21.64 -12.41
N LEU A 121 -4.40 -22.51 -12.46
CA LEU A 121 -4.58 -23.95 -12.50
C LEU A 121 -5.23 -24.47 -11.21
N GLU A 122 -4.76 -24.01 -10.05
CA GLU A 122 -5.34 -24.37 -8.76
C GLU A 122 -6.78 -23.89 -8.62
N GLY A 123 -7.10 -22.69 -9.12
CA GLY A 123 -8.45 -22.17 -9.20
C GLY A 123 -9.38 -23.05 -10.06
N GLY A 124 -8.90 -23.50 -11.22
CA GLY A 124 -9.64 -24.41 -12.11
C GLY A 124 -9.86 -25.79 -11.48
N PHE A 125 -8.86 -26.33 -10.80
CA PHE A 125 -8.98 -27.57 -10.04
C PHE A 125 -10.02 -27.45 -8.92
N ARG A 126 -9.95 -26.39 -8.11
CA ARG A 126 -10.93 -26.11 -7.04
C ARG A 126 -12.35 -25.97 -7.57
N HIS A 127 -12.53 -25.30 -8.71
CA HIS A 127 -13.85 -25.15 -9.34
C HIS A 127 -14.43 -26.48 -9.82
N THR A 128 -13.59 -27.35 -10.39
CA THR A 128 -14.04 -28.68 -10.83
C THR A 128 -14.35 -29.58 -9.64
N HIS A 129 -13.55 -29.49 -8.57
CA HIS A 129 -13.75 -30.23 -7.34
C HIS A 129 -15.04 -29.81 -6.60
N SER A 130 -15.32 -28.52 -6.51
CA SER A 130 -16.58 -28.04 -5.91
C SER A 130 -17.81 -28.46 -6.70
N ARG A 131 -17.72 -28.50 -8.04
CA ARG A 131 -18.78 -29.04 -8.90
C ARG A 131 -19.02 -30.52 -8.70
N LEU A 132 -17.97 -31.31 -8.45
CA LEU A 132 -18.08 -32.75 -8.19
C LEU A 132 -18.76 -33.02 -6.84
N ILE A 133 -18.51 -32.20 -5.82
CA ILE A 133 -19.14 -32.33 -4.49
C ILE A 133 -20.61 -31.87 -4.51
N ALA A 134 -20.96 -30.96 -5.40
CA ALA A 134 -22.32 -30.43 -5.55
C ALA A 134 -23.24 -31.32 -6.43
N HIS A 135 -22.80 -32.50 -6.86
CA HIS A 135 -23.58 -33.54 -7.53
C HIS A 135 -23.54 -34.82 -6.70
#